data_AF-A0A6M1M554-F1
#
_entry.id   AF-A0A6M1M554-F1
#
_cell.length_a   1.000
_cell.length_b   1.000
_cell.length_c   1.000
_cell.angle_alpha   90.00
_cell.angle_beta   90.00
_cell.angle_gamma   90.00
#
_symmetry.space_group_name_H-M   'P 1'
#
loop_
_entity.id
_entity.type
_entity.pdbx_description
1 polymer ?
#
loop_
_entity_poly.entity_id
_entity_poly.type
_entity_poly.pdbx_seq_one_letter_code
_entity_poly.pdbx_strand_id
1 'polypeptide(L)'
;MKTNDRETSYRDEYAATAGQQAAFFREQAERHRQQAEQARFFAELSPGEEGHEQSRRAERLETLGRHGDTMAAAFEARARRT
;
A
#
# COMPACT_ATOMS: atom_id res chain seq x y z
N MET A 1 4.23 26.94 31.41
CA MET A 1 3.93 26.89 29.97
C MET A 1 5.12 26.27 29.24
N LYS A 2 5.27 24.93 29.26
CA LYS A 2 6.38 24.21 28.57
C LYS A 2 6.08 22.74 28.23
N THR A 3 5.14 22.08 28.91
CA THR A 3 4.84 20.66 28.68
C THR A 3 3.84 20.43 27.54
N ASN A 4 2.78 21.25 27.49
CA ASN A 4 1.74 21.11 26.47
C ASN A 4 2.26 21.35 25.04
N ASP A 5 3.11 22.36 24.83
CA ASP A 5 3.66 22.64 23.49
C ASP A 5 4.57 21.50 22.99
N ARG A 6 5.29 20.84 23.91
CA ARG A 6 6.18 19.73 23.57
C ARG A 6 5.39 18.46 23.26
N GLU A 7 4.32 18.17 24.00
CA GLU A 7 3.42 17.05 23.71
C GLU A 7 2.66 17.25 22.40
N THR A 8 2.21 18.47 22.09
CA THR A 8 1.57 18.80 20.81
C THR A 8 2.56 18.62 19.65
N SER A 9 3.78 19.15 19.76
CA SER A 9 4.82 18.98 18.72
C SER A 9 5.14 17.52 18.43
N TYR A 10 5.24 16.66 19.45
CA TYR A 10 5.49 15.23 19.25
C TYR A 10 4.31 14.51 18.58
N ARG A 11 3.07 14.88 18.90
CA ARG A 11 1.89 14.30 18.26
C ARG A 11 1.81 14.69 16.79
N ASP A 12 2.12 15.93 16.46
CA ASP A 12 2.12 16.43 15.07
C ASP A 12 3.19 15.73 14.21
N GLU A 13 4.41 15.57 14.72
CA GLU A 13 5.48 14.83 14.04
C GLU A 13 5.10 13.35 13.84
N TYR A 14 4.42 12.77 14.82
CA TYR A 14 3.95 11.40 14.77
C TYR A 14 2.84 11.21 13.73
N ALA A 15 1.85 12.12 13.71
CA ALA A 15 0.77 12.16 12.74
C ALA A 15 1.30 12.32 11.32
N ALA A 16 2.26 13.23 11.12
CA ALA A 16 2.92 13.46 9.84
C ALA A 16 3.64 12.20 9.34
N THR A 17 4.38 11.52 10.23
CA THR A 17 5.07 10.27 9.90
C THR A 17 4.09 9.16 9.52
N ALA A 18 2.99 9.01 10.28
CA ALA A 18 1.95 8.04 9.96
C ALA A 18 1.27 8.36 8.62
N GLY A 19 1.02 9.63 8.30
CA GLY A 19 0.51 10.06 7.01
C GLY A 19 1.44 9.71 5.84
N GLN A 20 2.76 9.91 6.01
CA GLN A 20 3.76 9.53 5.00
C GLN A 20 3.79 8.01 4.75
N GLN A 21 3.72 7.21 5.81
CA GLN A 21 3.65 5.74 5.69
C GLN A 21 2.39 5.32 4.93
N ALA A 22 1.24 5.93 5.24
CA ALA A 22 0.02 5.65 4.50
C ALA A 22 0.15 5.96 3.00
N ALA A 23 0.71 7.12 2.64
CA ALA A 23 0.95 7.50 1.25
C ALA A 23 1.87 6.49 0.54
N PHE A 24 2.95 6.06 1.20
CA PHE A 24 3.86 5.04 0.68
C PHE A 24 3.12 3.72 0.38
N PHE A 25 2.33 3.20 1.32
CA PHE A 25 1.60 1.94 1.11
C PHE A 25 0.56 2.04 0.00
N ARG A 26 -0.12 3.18 -0.16
CA ARG A 26 -1.04 3.42 -1.30
C ARG A 26 -0.30 3.40 -2.62
N GLU A 27 0.86 4.06 -2.71
CA GLU A 27 1.65 4.08 -3.94
C GLU A 27 2.12 2.67 -4.32
N GLN A 28 2.60 1.88 -3.34
CA GLN A 28 2.97 0.49 -3.59
C GLN A 28 1.77 -0.37 -4.01
N ALA A 29 0.61 -0.19 -3.38
CA ALA A 29 -0.61 -0.90 -3.73
C ALA A 29 -1.05 -0.63 -5.17
N GLU A 30 -1.00 0.64 -5.59
CA GLU A 30 -1.30 1.06 -6.95
C GLU A 30 -0.32 0.44 -7.97
N ARG A 31 0.98 0.46 -7.68
CA ARG A 31 2.00 -0.19 -8.52
C ARG A 31 1.75 -1.69 -8.65
N HIS A 32 1.38 -2.37 -7.57
CA HIS A 32 1.03 -3.80 -7.63
C HIS A 32 -0.22 -4.05 -8.47
N ARG A 33 -1.25 -3.18 -8.38
CA ARG A 33 -2.46 -3.29 -9.23
C ARG A 33 -2.12 -3.17 -10.71
N GLN A 34 -1.33 -2.17 -11.09
CA GLN A 34 -0.87 -1.99 -12.47
C GLN A 34 -0.04 -3.19 -12.98
N GLN A 35 0.85 -3.72 -12.14
CA GLN A 35 1.62 -4.91 -12.50
C GLN A 35 0.75 -6.17 -12.60
N ALA A 36 -0.30 -6.29 -11.77
CA ALA A 36 -1.25 -7.40 -11.84
C ALA A 36 -2.04 -7.35 -13.15
N GLU A 37 -2.53 -6.18 -13.53
CA GLU A 37 -3.21 -5.96 -14.81
C GLU A 37 -2.31 -6.33 -15.99
N GLN A 38 -1.04 -5.90 -15.97
CA GLN A 38 -0.07 -6.28 -16.97
C GLN A 38 0.16 -7.80 -17.01
N ALA A 39 0.28 -8.45 -15.85
CA ALA A 39 0.46 -9.90 -15.78
C ALA A 39 -0.77 -10.66 -16.31
N ARG A 40 -1.99 -10.20 -16.04
CA ARG A 40 -3.22 -10.78 -16.63
C ARG A 40 -3.24 -10.66 -18.14
N PHE A 41 -2.88 -9.48 -18.66
CA PHE A 41 -2.77 -9.26 -20.10
C PHE A 41 -1.78 -10.25 -20.74
N PHE A 42 -0.60 -10.45 -20.14
CA PHE A 42 0.37 -11.43 -20.66
C PHE A 42 -0.10 -12.88 -20.50
N ALA A 43 -0.86 -13.19 -19.46
CA ALA A 43 -1.45 -14.52 -19.28
C ALA A 43 -2.45 -14.86 -20.39
N GLU A 44 -3.23 -13.88 -20.86
CA GLU A 44 -4.16 -14.05 -21.97
C GLU A 44 -3.45 -14.24 -23.32
N LEU A 45 -2.27 -13.65 -23.49
CA LEU A 45 -1.48 -13.75 -24.72
C LEU A 45 -0.62 -15.01 -24.83
N SER A 46 -0.31 -15.66 -23.71
CA SER A 46 0.66 -16.76 -23.65
C SER A 46 -0.04 -18.07 -23.33
N PRO A 47 -0.19 -19.02 -24.28
CA PRO A 47 -0.76 -20.31 -23.98
C PRO A 47 0.21 -21.18 -23.16
N GLY A 48 -0.33 -22.06 -22.32
CA GLY A 48 0.44 -23.06 -21.58
C GLY A 48 1.02 -22.57 -20.26
N GLU A 49 2.15 -23.15 -19.85
CA GLU A 49 2.72 -22.94 -18.51
C GLU A 49 3.09 -21.48 -18.23
N GLU A 50 3.60 -20.76 -19.23
CA GLU A 50 3.96 -19.35 -19.10
C GLU A 50 2.72 -18.47 -18.79
N GLY A 51 1.59 -18.73 -19.44
CA GLY A 51 0.33 -18.03 -19.13
C GLY A 51 -0.19 -18.35 -17.73
N HIS A 52 -0.06 -19.61 -17.29
CA HIS A 52 -0.41 -20.00 -15.93
C HIS A 52 0.50 -19.34 -14.88
N GLU A 53 1.79 -19.17 -15.18
CA GLU A 53 2.72 -18.45 -14.31
C GLU A 53 2.37 -16.97 -14.20
N GLN A 54 2.04 -16.30 -15.31
CA GLN A 54 1.60 -14.92 -15.29
C GLN A 54 0.26 -14.74 -14.56
N SER A 55 -0.66 -15.71 -14.69
CA SER A 55 -1.92 -15.73 -13.92
C SER A 55 -1.65 -15.78 -12.41
N ARG A 56 -0.81 -16.73 -11.96
CA ARG A 56 -0.40 -16.82 -10.55
C ARG A 56 0.33 -15.57 -10.07
N ARG A 57 1.12 -14.93 -10.95
CA ARG A 57 1.80 -13.67 -10.65
C ARG A 57 0.79 -12.55 -10.43
N ALA A 58 -0.23 -12.43 -11.28
CA ALA A 58 -1.30 -11.44 -11.12
C ALA A 58 -2.01 -11.59 -9.77
N GLU A 59 -2.41 -12.82 -9.41
CA GLU A 59 -3.08 -13.10 -8.12
C GLU A 59 -2.23 -12.70 -6.90
N ARG A 60 -0.93 -12.98 -6.95
CA ARG A 60 0.01 -12.55 -5.90
C ARG A 60 0.09 -11.03 -5.81
N LEU A 61 0.21 -10.35 -6.95
CA LEU A 61 0.29 -8.89 -7.00
C LEU A 61 -0.99 -8.24 -6.48
N GLU A 62 -2.16 -8.77 -6.81
CA GLU A 62 -3.43 -8.28 -6.25
C GLU A 62 -3.50 -8.44 -4.73
N THR A 63 -3.00 -9.57 -4.23
CA THR A 63 -2.94 -9.81 -2.78
C THR A 63 -2.01 -8.81 -2.09
N LEU A 64 -0.86 -8.51 -2.69
CA LEU A 64 0.04 -7.47 -2.22
C LEU A 64 -0.59 -6.07 -2.30
N GLY A 65 -1.35 -5.79 -3.36
CA GLY A 65 -2.13 -4.56 -3.51
C GLY A 65 -3.13 -4.37 -2.36
N ARG A 66 -3.99 -5.37 -2.12
CA ARG A 66 -4.95 -5.36 -1.01
C ARG A 66 -4.28 -5.23 0.37
N HIS A 67 -3.12 -5.86 0.54
CA HIS A 67 -2.34 -5.72 1.76
C HIS A 67 -1.82 -4.28 1.94
N GLY A 68 -1.29 -3.67 0.88
CA GLY A 68 -0.89 -2.27 0.89
C GLY A 68 -2.04 -1.33 1.24
N ASP A 69 -3.22 -1.52 0.65
CA ASP A 69 -4.41 -0.71 0.97
C ASP A 69 -4.81 -0.86 2.46
N THR A 70 -4.73 -2.08 3.00
CA THR A 70 -5.01 -2.35 4.41
C THR A 70 -4.02 -1.62 5.33
N MET A 71 -2.72 -1.67 5.00
CA MET A 71 -1.68 -0.99 5.76
C MET A 71 -1.83 0.53 5.69
N ALA A 72 -2.12 1.07 4.50
CA ALA A 72 -2.39 2.49 4.33
C ALA A 72 -3.56 2.97 5.21
N ALA A 73 -4.67 2.22 5.19
CA ALA A 73 -5.83 2.53 6.03
C ALA A 73 -5.48 2.48 7.53
N ALA A 74 -4.65 1.54 7.97
CA ALA A 74 -4.22 1.44 9.36
C ALA A 74 -3.36 2.66 9.78
N PHE A 75 -2.43 3.09 8.93
CA PHE A 75 -1.60 4.26 9.19
C PHE A 75 -2.40 5.56 9.16
N GLU A 76 -3.38 5.71 8.27
CA GLU A 76 -4.30 6.86 8.28
C GLU A 76 -5.16 6.91 9.52
N ALA A 77 -5.70 5.78 9.95
CA ALA A 77 -6.47 5.71 11.18
C ALA A 77 -5.62 6.11 12.38
N ARG A 78 -4.31 5.80 12.35
CA ARG A 78 -3.36 6.20 13.37
C ARG A 78 -3.05 7.69 13.33
N ALA A 79 -2.82 8.25 12.14
CA ALA A 79 -2.56 9.69 11.96
C ALA A 79 -3.73 10.57 12.42
N ARG A 80 -4.97 10.07 12.33
CA ARG A 80 -6.18 10.78 12.78
C ARG A 80 -6.42 10.72 14.30
N ARG A 81 -5.74 9.82 15.01
CA ARG A 81 -5.92 9.61 16.47
C ARG A 81 -4.93 10.38 17.33
N THR A 82 -3.89 10.94 16.72
CA THR A 82 -2.82 11.72 17.35
C THR A 82 -3.11 13.20 17.25
#